data_AF-A0A4Q3BQD0-F1
#
_entry.id   AF-A0A4Q3BQD0-F1
#
_cell.length_a   1.000
_cell.length_b   1.000
_cell.length_c   1.000
_cell.angle_alpha   90.00
_cell.angle_beta   90.00
_cell.angle_gamma   90.00
#
_symmetry.space_group_name_H-M   'P 1'
#
loop_
_entity.id
_entity.type
_entity.pdbx_description
1 polymer ?
#
loop_
_entity_poly.entity_id
_entity_poly.type
_entity_poly.pdbx_seq_one_letter_code
_entity_poly.pdbx_strand_id
1 'polypeptide(L)' 'MSTREAQKAERRLMILDAARALILEGARGDFSMPQLAAAAGVALVTPYNLFGSKANILLALAQENIFEPMNEIQQLPC' A
#
# COMPACT_ATOMS: atom_id res chain seq x y z
N MET A 1 22.30 2.10 4.91
CA MET A 1 21.43 1.51 3.86
C MET A 1 22.02 1.85 2.52
N SER A 2 22.12 0.87 1.62
CA SER A 2 22.56 1.13 0.25
C SER A 2 21.50 1.96 -0.50
N THR A 3 21.90 2.80 -1.46
CA THR A 3 20.99 3.61 -2.30
C THR A 3 19.91 2.75 -2.97
N ARG A 4 20.24 1.49 -3.28
CA ARG A 4 19.33 0.51 -3.86
C ARG A 4 18.23 0.04 -2.89
N GLU A 5 18.55 -0.08 -1.60
CA GLU A 5 17.58 -0.48 -0.57
C GLU A 5 16.57 0.63 -0.32
N ALA A 6 17.05 1.89 -0.25
CA ALA A 6 16.21 3.06 -0.10
C ALA A 6 15.21 3.20 -1.27
N GLN A 7 15.68 3.07 -2.51
CA GLN A 7 14.80 3.11 -3.69
C GLN A 7 13.77 1.95 -3.70
N LYS A 8 14.15 0.78 -3.20
CA LYS A 8 13.22 -0.36 -3.09
C LYS A 8 12.13 -0.07 -2.06
N ALA A 9 12.49 0.51 -0.92
CA ALA A 9 11.55 0.89 0.13
C ALA A 9 10.60 2.00 -0.35
N GLU A 10 11.11 3.01 -1.04
CA GLU A 10 10.32 4.10 -1.62
C GLU A 10 9.27 3.56 -2.62
N ARG A 11 9.68 2.70 -3.56
CA ARG A 11 8.74 2.05 -4.50
C ARG A 11 7.68 1.21 -3.79
N ARG A 12 8.05 0.57 -2.67
CA ARG A 12 7.11 -0.21 -1.87
C ARG A 12 6.02 0.69 -1.27
N LEU A 13 6.40 1.85 -0.74
CA LEU A 13 5.46 2.84 -0.19
C LEU A 13 4.56 3.42 -1.28
N MET A 14 5.12 3.85 -2.41
CA MET A 14 4.33 4.40 -3.53
C MET A 14 3.24 3.44 -4.02
N ILE A 15 3.53 2.14 -4.07
CA ILE A 15 2.56 1.12 -4.47
C ILE A 15 1.46 0.96 -3.41
N LEU A 16 1.79 1.02 -2.11
CA LEU A 16 0.79 0.90 -1.05
C LEU A 16 -0.12 2.12 -0.98
N ASP A 17 0.43 3.32 -1.13
CA ASP A 17 -0.37 4.56 -1.19
C ASP A 17 -1.33 4.56 -2.38
N ALA A 18 -0.86 4.15 -3.56
CA ALA A 18 -1.72 4.01 -4.73
C ALA A 18 -2.81 2.94 -4.54
N ALA A 19 -2.47 1.79 -3.93
CA ALA A 19 -3.45 0.76 -3.64
C ALA A 19 -4.52 1.25 -2.66
N ARG A 20 -4.12 2.00 -1.62
CA ARG A 20 -5.02 2.63 -0.65
C ARG A 20 -5.98 3.61 -1.33
N ALA A 21 -5.47 4.50 -2.17
CA ALA A 21 -6.29 5.44 -2.93
C ALA A 21 -7.32 4.72 -3.81
N LEU A 22 -6.91 3.69 -4.56
CA LEU A 22 -7.80 2.92 -5.43
C LEU A 22 -8.91 2.18 -4.66
N ILE A 23 -8.61 1.67 -3.47
CA ILE A 23 -9.63 1.05 -2.60
C ILE A 23 -10.65 2.10 -2.14
N LEU A 24 -10.20 3.29 -1.73
CA LEU A 24 -11.08 4.34 -1.21
C LEU A 24 -11.94 4.99 -2.31
N GLU A 25 -11.40 5.13 -3.52
CA GLU A 25 -12.11 5.71 -4.67
C GLU A 25 -13.05 4.70 -5.37
N GLY A 26 -12.76 3.40 -5.25
CA GLY A 26 -13.49 2.35 -5.93
C GLY A 26 -14.84 2.03 -5.30
N ALA A 27 -15.92 2.01 -6.11
CA ALA A 27 -17.28 1.67 -5.66
C ALA A 27 -17.43 0.28 -4.99
N ARG A 28 -16.45 -0.62 -5.16
CA ARG A 28 -16.41 -1.96 -4.53
C ARG A 28 -15.20 -2.19 -3.62
N GLY A 29 -14.39 -1.15 -3.37
CA GLY A 29 -13.16 -1.30 -2.59
C GLY A 29 -12.13 -2.23 -3.23
N ASP A 30 -12.07 -2.30 -4.57
CA ASP A 30 -11.20 -3.25 -5.28
C ASP A 30 -10.45 -2.61 -6.46
N PHE A 31 -9.30 -3.19 -6.82
CA PHE A 31 -8.46 -2.76 -7.94
C PHE A 31 -7.83 -3.95 -8.69
N SER A 32 -7.41 -3.73 -9.93
CA SER A 32 -6.58 -4.68 -10.68
C SER A 32 -5.08 -4.33 -10.59
N MET A 33 -4.21 -5.34 -10.74
CA MET A 33 -2.75 -5.12 -10.73
C MET A 33 -2.26 -4.13 -11.81
N PRO A 34 -2.83 -4.10 -13.03
CA PRO A 34 -2.51 -3.06 -14.02
C PRO A 34 -2.93 -1.65 -13.60
N GLN A 35 -4.13 -1.50 -13.03
CA GLN A 35 -4.58 -0.20 -12.52
C GLN A 35 -3.67 0.29 -11.39
N LEU A 36 -3.27 -0.60 -10.49
CA LEU A 36 -2.34 -0.29 -9.42
C LEU A 36 -0.98 0.18 -9.96
N ALA A 37 -0.41 -0.54 -10.92
CA ALA A 37 0.88 -0.19 -11.51
C ALA A 37 0.83 1.20 -12.19
N ALA A 38 -0.26 1.48 -12.92
CA ALA A 38 -0.49 2.76 -13.55
C ALA A 38 -0.63 3.90 -12.51
N ALA A 39 -1.43 3.68 -11.46
CA ALA A 39 -1.63 4.67 -10.39
C ALA A 39 -0.33 4.97 -9.62
N ALA A 40 0.50 3.95 -9.38
CA ALA A 40 1.80 4.09 -8.72
C ALA A 40 2.92 4.59 -9.65
N GLY A 41 2.67 4.77 -10.95
CA GLY A 41 3.69 5.21 -11.91
C GLY A 41 4.83 4.21 -12.12
N VAL A 42 4.57 2.90 -11.96
CA VAL A 42 5.58 1.84 -12.08
C VAL A 42 5.24 0.85 -13.19
N ALA A 43 6.26 0.12 -13.67
CA ALA A 43 6.04 -1.00 -14.59
C ALA A 43 5.17 -2.09 -13.95
N LEU A 44 4.33 -2.76 -14.74
CA LEU A 44 3.43 -3.83 -14.28
C LEU A 44 4.15 -4.95 -13.51
N VAL A 45 5.38 -5.28 -13.89
CA VAL A 45 6.18 -6.33 -13.22
C VAL A 45 6.61 -5.93 -11.80
N THR A 46 6.71 -4.63 -11.50
CA THR A 46 7.26 -4.14 -10.23
C THR A 46 6.40 -4.51 -9.02
N PRO A 47 5.07 -4.33 -9.03
CA PRO A 47 4.20 -4.82 -7.96
C PRO A 47 4.31 -6.33 -7.73
N TYR A 48 4.41 -7.14 -8.80
CA TYR A 48 4.63 -8.58 -8.67
C TYR A 48 6.01 -8.90 -8.07
N ASN A 49 7.07 -8.18 -8.44
CA ASN A 49 8.40 -8.39 -7.88
C ASN A 49 8.52 -7.99 -6.41
N LEU A 50 7.76 -6.97 -5.98
CA LEU A 50 7.85 -6.43 -4.62
C LEU A 50 6.91 -7.13 -3.64
N PHE A 51 5.73 -7.55 -4.09
CA PHE A 51 4.70 -8.13 -3.24
C PHE A 51 4.27 -9.53 -3.65
N GLY A 52 4.59 -9.99 -4.86
CA GLY A 52 4.21 -11.31 -5.37
C GLY A 52 2.77 -11.37 -5.89
N SER A 53 1.79 -10.86 -5.13
CA SER A 53 0.37 -10.95 -5.49
C SER A 53 -0.46 -9.78 -4.96
N LYS A 54 -1.67 -9.62 -5.52
CA LYS A 54 -2.68 -8.68 -4.99
C LYS A 54 -3.05 -8.99 -3.54
N ALA A 55 -3.17 -10.27 -3.17
CA ALA A 55 -3.49 -10.67 -1.80
C ALA A 55 -2.41 -10.21 -0.80
N ASN A 56 -1.14 -10.28 -1.18
CA ASN A 56 -0.04 -9.80 -0.33
C ASN A 56 -0.02 -8.27 -0.19
N ILE A 57 -0.47 -7.54 -1.22
CA ILE A 57 -0.64 -6.07 -1.14
C ILE A 57 -1.76 -5.73 -0.17
N LEU A 58 -2.91 -6.40 -0.29
CA LEU A 58 -4.04 -6.22 0.64
C LEU A 58 -3.66 -6.59 2.08
N LEU A 59 -2.89 -7.67 2.27
CA LEU A 59 -2.36 -8.04 3.58
C LEU A 59 -1.40 -6.99 4.13
N ALA A 60 -0.51 -6.43 3.30
CA ALA A 60 0.40 -5.37 3.71
C ALA A 60 -0.36 -4.09 4.13
N LEU A 61 -1.41 -3.72 3.39
CA LEU A 61 -2.29 -2.60 3.77
C LEU A 61 -3.05 -2.87 5.07
N ALA A 62 -3.56 -4.09 5.24
CA ALA A 62 -4.23 -4.48 6.48
C ALA A 62 -3.24 -4.41 7.66
N GLN A 63 -2.01 -4.88 7.49
CA GLN A 63 -0.96 -4.77 8.51
C GLN A 63 -0.64 -3.31 8.84
N GLU A 64 -0.51 -2.42 7.86
CA GLU A 64 -0.29 -0.99 8.10
C GLU A 64 -1.43 -0.33 8.89
N ASN A 65 -2.69 -0.73 8.67
CA ASN A 65 -3.84 -0.18 9.39
C ASN A 65 -4.13 -0.89 10.74
N ILE A 66 -3.73 -2.16 10.88
CA ILE A 66 -3.82 -2.90 12.17
C ILE A 66 -2.77 -2.35 13.15
N PHE A 67 -1.66 -1.85 12.65
CA PHE A 67 -0.69 -1.06 13.40
C PHE A 67 -0.94 0.44 13.24
N GLU A 68 -2.19 0.90 13.30
CA GLU A 68 -2.44 2.13 14.05
C GLU A 68 -1.91 1.85 15.46
N PRO A 69 -0.84 2.51 15.94
CA PRO A 69 -0.53 2.41 17.34
C PRO A 69 -1.81 2.80 18.06
N MET A 70 -2.25 1.92 18.95
CA MET A 70 -3.33 2.15 19.90
C MET A 70 -2.94 3.34 20.79
N ASN A 71 -2.93 4.53 20.22
CA ASN A 71 -2.34 5.76 20.74
C ASN A 71 -3.26 6.97 20.55
N GLU A 72 -4.52 6.75 20.18
CA GLU A 72 -5.61 7.71 20.39
C GLU A 72 -6.87 7.00 20.93
N ILE A 73 -6.76 6.39 22.11
CA ILE A 73 -7.87 6.35 23.08
C ILE A 73 -7.51 7.30 24.24
N GLN A 74 -7.03 8.50 23.90
CA GLN A 74 -6.67 9.53 24.89
C GLN A 74 -7.26 10.92 24.61
N GLN A 75 -8.24 11.04 23.69
CA GLN A 75 -8.99 12.29 23.49
C GLN A 75 -10.51 12.11 23.44
N LEU A 76 -11.05 11.19 24.24
CA LEU A 76 -12.43 11.34 24.70
C LEU A 76 -12.41 12.32 25.88
N PRO A 77 -12.89 13.57 25.75
CA PRO A 77 -13.36 14.27 26.93
C PRO A 77 -14.46 13.39 27.55
N CYS A 78 -14.37 13.22 28.88
CA CYS A 78 -15.28 12.42 29.68
C CYS A 78 -16.76 12.67 29.36
#